data_AF-A0AAU6IJZ1-F1
#
_entry.id   AF-A0AAU6IJZ1-F1
#
_cell.length_a   1.000
_cell.length_b   1.000
_cell.length_c   1.000
_cell.angle_alpha   90.00
_cell.angle_beta   90.00
_cell.angle_gamma   90.00
#
_symmetry.space_group_name_H-M   'P 1'
#
loop_
_entity.id
_entity.type
_entity.pdbx_description
1 polymer ?
#
loop_
_entity_poly.entity_id
_entity_poly.type
_entity_poly.pdbx_seq_one_letter_code
_entity_poly.pdbx_strand_id
1 'polypeptide(L)' 'MDAPTFPSDLVQAQTAWYATYRELAHTPATHGTAAHRRRLQELSRFIAAHPYWQSPNGTPAARMALKDLARQQAHS' A
#
# COMPACT_ATOMS: atom_id res chain seq x y z
N MET A 1 15.20 2.77 19.30
CA MET A 1 14.77 1.79 18.27
C MET A 1 14.60 2.59 17.00
N ASP A 2 15.52 2.43 16.06
CA ASP A 2 15.46 3.10 14.76
C ASP A 2 14.21 2.64 14.02
N ALA A 3 13.39 3.60 13.58
CA ALA A 3 12.24 3.27 12.75
C ALA A 3 12.73 2.56 11.49
N PRO A 4 12.11 1.44 11.07
CA PRO A 4 12.49 0.78 9.84
C PRO A 4 12.39 1.79 8.69
N THR A 5 13.53 2.05 8.05
CA THR A 5 13.58 2.95 6.89
C THR A 5 13.07 2.17 5.69
N PHE A 6 11.79 2.37 5.36
CA PHE A 6 11.18 1.73 4.21
C PHE A 6 11.64 2.38 2.91
N PRO A 7 11.82 1.60 1.83
CA PRO A 7 11.99 2.14 0.49
C PRO A 7 10.83 3.05 0.11
N SER A 8 11.14 4.19 -0.49
CA SER A 8 10.14 5.21 -0.82
C SER A 8 9.08 4.71 -1.81
N ASP A 9 9.44 3.82 -2.72
CA ASP A 9 8.52 3.22 -3.70
C ASP A 9 7.53 2.24 -3.01
N LEU A 10 7.98 1.51 -2.00
CA LEU A 10 7.14 0.61 -1.21
C LEU A 10 6.11 1.39 -0.39
N VAL A 11 6.54 2.50 0.20
CA VAL A 11 5.67 3.43 0.94
C VAL A 11 4.66 4.10 -0.01
N GLN A 12 5.11 4.56 -1.18
CA GLN A 12 4.23 5.15 -2.20
C GLN A 12 3.22 4.14 -2.71
N ALA A 13 3.61 2.89 -2.95
CA ALA A 13 2.69 1.83 -3.40
C ALA A 13 1.61 1.52 -2.35
N GLN A 14 1.98 1.43 -1.07
CA GLN A 14 1.03 1.20 0.02
C GLN A 14 0.10 2.42 0.23
N THR A 15 0.62 3.64 0.07
CA THR A 15 -0.17 4.87 0.17
C THR A 15 -1.17 4.97 -0.99
N ALA A 16 -0.72 4.71 -2.21
CA ALA A 16 -1.59 4.63 -3.39
C ALA A 16 -2.66 3.55 -3.23
N TRP A 17 -2.34 2.42 -2.58
CA TRP A 17 -3.32 1.37 -2.30
C TRP A 17 -4.44 1.88 -1.39
N TYR A 18 -4.11 2.63 -0.33
CA TYR A 18 -5.11 3.26 0.53
C TYR A 18 -5.93 4.33 -0.17
N ALA A 19 -5.30 5.16 -1.00
CA ALA A 19 -6.00 6.18 -1.81
C ALA A 19 -7.00 5.53 -2.77
N THR A 20 -6.57 4.53 -3.55
CA THR A 20 -7.45 3.80 -4.50
C THR A 20 -8.56 3.05 -3.77
N TYR A 21 -8.29 2.49 -2.59
CA TYR A 21 -9.33 1.86 -1.78
C TYR A 21 -10.37 2.87 -1.30
N ARG A 22 -9.95 4.08 -0.88
CA ARG A 22 -10.86 5.17 -0.53
C ARG A 22 -11.70 5.58 -1.74
N GLU A 23 -11.08 5.84 -2.89
CA GLU A 23 -11.82 6.18 -4.11
C GLU A 23 -12.86 5.11 -4.48
N LEU A 24 -12.46 3.83 -4.42
CA LEU A 24 -13.37 2.70 -4.64
C LEU A 24 -14.54 2.69 -3.65
N ALA A 25 -14.28 2.96 -2.37
CA ALA A 25 -15.32 3.00 -1.32
C ALA A 25 -16.31 4.16 -1.50
N HIS A 26 -15.88 5.27 -2.11
CA HIS A 26 -16.75 6.42 -2.39
C HIS A 26 -17.39 6.37 -3.78
N THR A 27 -16.95 5.45 -4.65
CA THR A 27 -17.47 5.32 -6.02
C THR A 27 -18.79 4.53 -6.01
N PRO A 28 -19.89 5.11 -6.52
CA PRO A 28 -21.14 4.37 -6.65
C PRO A 28 -20.98 3.21 -7.63
N ALA A 29 -21.62 2.07 -7.34
CA ALA A 29 -21.49 0.83 -8.11
C ALA A 29 -21.82 0.98 -9.62
N THR A 30 -22.56 2.03 -9.98
CA THR A 30 -22.94 2.39 -11.34
C THR A 30 -21.81 3.00 -12.17
N HIS A 31 -20.70 3.43 -11.56
CA HIS A 31 -19.67 4.24 -12.25
C HIS A 31 -18.41 3.47 -12.66
N GLY A 32 -18.47 2.14 -12.77
CA GLY A 32 -17.37 1.32 -13.31
C GLY A 32 -16.18 1.19 -12.37
N THR A 33 -16.28 0.31 -11.37
CA THR A 33 -15.23 0.05 -10.37
C THR A 33 -14.06 -0.82 -10.87
N ALA A 34 -14.10 -1.26 -12.13
CA ALA A 34 -13.14 -2.20 -12.70
C ALA A 34 -11.70 -1.64 -12.73
N ALA A 35 -11.53 -0.36 -13.04
CA ALA A 35 -10.23 0.31 -13.06
C ALA A 35 -9.59 0.34 -11.66
N HIS A 36 -10.34 0.73 -10.63
CA HIS A 36 -9.86 0.74 -9.24
C HIS A 36 -9.50 -0.67 -8.76
N ARG A 37 -10.32 -1.69 -9.07
CA ARG A 37 -10.02 -3.08 -8.70
C ARG A 37 -8.77 -3.60 -9.39
N ARG A 38 -8.54 -3.25 -10.66
CA ARG A 38 -7.31 -3.61 -11.38
C ARG A 38 -6.09 -2.95 -10.74
N ARG A 39 -6.19 -1.65 -10.46
CA ARG A 39 -5.13 -0.88 -9.81
C ARG A 39 -4.77 -1.45 -8.43
N LEU A 40 -5.76 -1.83 -7.62
CA LEU A 40 -5.52 -2.47 -6.31
C LEU A 40 -4.78 -3.81 -6.44
N GLN A 41 -5.12 -4.61 -7.45
CA GLN A 41 -4.41 -5.87 -7.70
C GLN A 41 -2.97 -5.65 -8.14
N GLU A 42 -2.71 -4.69 -9.01
CA GLU A 42 -1.36 -4.34 -9.47
C GLU A 42 -0.49 -3.85 -8.29
N LEU A 43 -1.03 -2.95 -7.46
CA LEU A 43 -0.35 -2.45 -6.26
C LEU A 43 -0.11 -3.57 -5.24
N SER A 44 -1.09 -4.46 -5.03
CA SER A 44 -0.95 -5.60 -4.13
C SER A 44 0.16 -6.55 -4.59
N ARG A 45 0.23 -6.86 -5.90
CA ARG A 45 1.30 -7.68 -6.48
C ARG A 45 2.66 -7.01 -6.32
N PHE A 46 2.76 -5.71 -6.61
CA PHE A 46 4.00 -4.94 -6.45
C PHE A 46 4.50 -4.98 -5.01
N ILE A 47 3.63 -4.66 -4.04
CA ILE A 47 3.97 -4.67 -2.61
C ILE A 47 4.39 -6.08 -2.20
N ALA A 48 3.63 -7.13 -2.54
CA ALA A 48 3.94 -8.50 -2.13
C ALA A 48 5.26 -9.03 -2.72
N ALA A 49 5.59 -8.66 -3.97
CA ALA A 49 6.81 -9.08 -4.66
C ALA A 49 8.04 -8.23 -4.32
N HIS A 50 7.90 -7.19 -3.51
CA HIS A 50 8.96 -6.22 -3.27
C HIS A 50 10.21 -6.87 -2.60
N PRO A 51 11.44 -6.62 -3.09
CA PRO A 51 12.66 -7.27 -2.60
C PRO A 51 12.96 -6.99 -1.12
N TYR A 52 12.47 -5.87 -0.59
CA TYR A 52 12.53 -5.56 0.85
C TYR A 52 12.07 -6.72 1.75
N TRP A 53 11.05 -7.47 1.33
CA TRP A 53 10.52 -8.58 2.15
C TRP A 53 11.45 -9.79 2.21
N GLN A 54 12.41 -9.89 1.29
CA GLN A 54 13.42 -10.96 1.29
C GLN A 54 14.64 -10.57 2.14
N SER A 55 14.71 -9.32 2.59
CA SER A 55 15.75 -8.86 3.50
C SER A 55 15.44 -9.24 4.95
N PRO A 56 16.43 -9.22 5.86
CA PRO A 56 16.21 -9.41 7.30
C PRO A 56 15.19 -8.43 7.92
N ASN A 57 14.99 -7.27 7.29
CA ASN A 57 14.03 -6.25 7.72
C ASN A 57 12.59 -6.57 7.27
N GLY A 58 12.39 -7.58 6.42
CA GLY A 58 11.12 -8.03 5.85
C GLY A 58 10.18 -8.77 6.81
N THR A 59 10.12 -8.35 8.07
CA THR A 59 9.38 -9.06 9.13
C THR A 59 7.87 -8.82 9.06
N PRO A 60 7.04 -9.68 9.70
CA PRO A 60 5.61 -9.39 9.88
C PRO A 60 5.35 -8.04 10.56
N ALA A 61 6.20 -7.64 11.51
CA ALA A 61 6.11 -6.33 12.17
C ALA A 61 6.40 -5.17 11.18
N ALA A 62 7.35 -5.35 10.26
CA ALA A 62 7.62 -4.36 9.22
C ALA A 62 6.44 -4.18 8.26
N ARG A 63 5.66 -5.24 7.96
CA ARG A 63 4.41 -5.09 7.19
C ARG A 63 3.38 -4.23 7.92
N MET A 64 3.24 -4.41 9.23
CA MET A 64 2.34 -3.57 10.03
C MET A 64 2.80 -2.12 10.07
N ALA A 65 4.09 -1.89 10.34
CA ALA A 65 4.66 -0.54 10.36
C ALA A 65 4.54 0.17 9.00
N LEU A 66 4.70 -0.54 7.88
CA LEU A 66 4.45 0.01 6.54
C LEU A 66 3.00 0.47 6.36
N LYS A 67 2.04 -0.35 6.80
CA LYS A 67 0.61 -0.02 6.70
C LYS A 67 0.26 1.21 7.54
N ASP A 68 0.81 1.32 8.74
CA ASP A 68 0.56 2.47 9.61
C ASP A 68 1.21 3.75 9.08
N LEU A 69 2.43 3.68 8.54
CA LEU A 69 3.10 4.82 7.90
C LEU A 69 2.32 5.30 6.67
N ALA A 70 1.99 4.38 5.76
CA ALA A 70 1.25 4.70 4.54
C ALA A 70 -0.17 5.19 4.83
N ARG A 71 -0.80 4.70 5.91
CA ARG A 71 -2.08 5.24 6.36
C ARG A 71 -1.91 6.70 6.76
N GLN A 72 -0.92 7.06 7.56
CA GLN A 72 -0.69 8.45 7.97
C GLN A 72 -0.49 9.37 6.76
N GLN A 73 0.29 8.93 5.76
CA GLN A 73 0.52 9.69 4.53
C GLN A 73 -0.69 9.76 3.58
N ALA A 74 -1.59 8.77 3.62
CA ALA A 74 -2.83 8.82 2.85
C ALA A 74 -3.88 9.76 3.47
N HIS A 75 -3.67 10.24 4.71
CA HIS A 75 -4.58 11.14 5.42
C HIS A 75 -4.04 12.57 5.57
N SER A 76 -2.76 12.80 5.28
CA SER A 76 -2.14 14.12 5.17
C SER A 76 -2.51 14.80 3.86
#